data_AF-A0A3F3HIP0-F1
#
_entry.id   AF-A0A3F3HIP0-F1
#
_cell.length_a   1.000
_cell.length_b   1.000
_cell.length_c   1.000
_cell.angle_alpha   90.00
_cell.angle_beta   90.00
_cell.angle_gamma   90.00
#
_symmetry.space_group_name_H-M   'P 1'
#
loop_
_entity.id
_entity.type
_entity.pdbx_description
1 polymer ?
#
loop_
_entity_poly.entity_id
_entity_poly.type
_entity_poly.pdbx_seq_one_letter_code
_entity_poly.pdbx_strand_id
1 'polypeptide(L)'
;MLCYIDVMDNKKINNDIKFKNLTELGLYIGISRQTASNRLKIRGWKGRLSFTSDELELLKGNTKQNVNVNDRQLLIALNKQIEAQNETIKSLNEQLINSQKLQLMSQQHAEQLTNELHDLKKIEAPKQGFWARMFGKQK
;
A
#
# COMPACT_ATOMS: atom_id res chain seq x y z
N MET A 1 -17.89 36.26 -51.80
CA MET A 1 -16.57 35.98 -51.20
C MET A 1 -16.81 34.97 -50.08
N LEU A 2 -16.72 33.67 -50.41
CA LEU A 2 -16.86 32.56 -49.47
C LEU A 2 -15.66 31.65 -49.74
N CYS A 3 -14.68 31.68 -48.85
CA CYS A 3 -13.48 30.88 -48.95
C CYS A 3 -13.79 29.45 -48.50
N TYR A 4 -13.67 28.52 -49.44
CA TYR A 4 -13.65 27.09 -49.18
C TYR A 4 -12.35 26.79 -48.42
N ILE A 5 -12.47 26.33 -47.17
CA ILE A 5 -11.32 25.79 -46.44
C ILE A 5 -11.32 24.31 -46.74
N ASP A 6 -10.43 23.89 -47.65
CA ASP A 6 -10.12 22.48 -47.84
C ASP A 6 -9.59 21.91 -46.53
N VAL A 7 -10.41 21.08 -45.90
CA VAL A 7 -9.99 20.21 -44.80
C VAL A 7 -9.08 19.16 -45.42
N MET A 8 -7.77 19.45 -45.39
CA MET A 8 -6.74 18.50 -45.76
C MET A 8 -6.83 17.28 -44.83
N ASP A 9 -7.28 16.16 -45.39
CA ASP A 9 -7.09 14.83 -44.82
C ASP A 9 -5.60 14.63 -44.54
N ASN A 10 -5.20 14.81 -43.28
CA ASN A 10 -3.90 14.38 -42.79
C ASN A 10 -3.87 12.84 -42.80
N LYS A 11 -3.65 12.25 -43.98
CA LYS A 11 -3.14 10.88 -44.09
C LYS A 11 -1.83 10.85 -43.32
N LYS A 12 -1.85 10.34 -42.09
CA LYS A 12 -0.65 9.86 -41.41
C LYS A 12 0.01 8.87 -42.36
N ILE A 13 1.06 9.32 -43.03
CA ILE A 13 1.95 8.44 -43.79
C ILE A 13 2.63 7.58 -42.72
N ASN A 14 2.06 6.43 -42.40
CA ASN A 14 2.72 5.43 -41.58
C ASN A 14 3.92 4.93 -42.39
N ASN A 15 5.08 5.52 -42.13
CA ASN A 15 6.35 5.09 -42.71
C ASN A 15 6.75 3.77 -42.05
N ASP A 16 6.16 2.68 -42.53
CA ASP A 16 6.53 1.33 -42.12
C ASP A 16 7.96 1.04 -42.60
N ILE A 17 8.90 0.94 -41.66
CA ILE A 17 10.28 0.57 -41.92
C ILE A 17 10.34 -0.95 -42.07
N LYS A 18 10.76 -1.42 -43.25
CA LYS A 18 10.93 -2.84 -43.56
C LYS A 18 12.38 -3.27 -43.44
N PHE A 19 12.60 -4.41 -42.81
CA PHE A 19 13.90 -5.05 -42.65
C PHE A 19 13.96 -6.35 -43.46
N LYS A 20 15.10 -6.66 -44.06
CA LYS A 20 15.33 -7.91 -44.82
C LYS A 20 15.37 -9.12 -43.91
N ASN A 21 15.91 -8.96 -42.70
CA ASN A 21 16.03 -10.04 -41.73
C ASN A 21 16.13 -9.50 -40.29
N LEU A 22 16.09 -10.42 -39.33
CA LEU A 22 16.20 -10.10 -37.90
C LEU A 22 17.58 -9.50 -37.51
N THR A 23 18.62 -9.78 -38.28
CA THR A 23 19.95 -9.23 -38.04
C THR A 23 19.96 -7.73 -38.33
N GLU A 24 19.38 -7.31 -39.45
CA GLU A 24 19.27 -5.91 -39.84
C GLU A 24 18.38 -5.13 -38.86
N LEU A 25 17.26 -5.72 -38.44
CA LEU A 25 16.45 -5.16 -37.35
C LEU A 25 17.31 -4.98 -36.10
N GLY A 26 17.98 -6.04 -35.63
CA GLY A 26 18.82 -6.00 -34.44
C GLY A 26 19.89 -4.89 -34.51
N LEU A 27 20.60 -4.79 -35.63
CA LEU A 27 21.59 -3.73 -35.85
C LEU A 27 20.97 -2.34 -35.78
N TYR A 28 19.80 -2.14 -36.38
CA TYR A 28 19.10 -0.84 -36.39
C TYR A 28 18.69 -0.37 -34.98
N ILE A 29 18.22 -1.29 -34.12
CA ILE A 29 17.85 -0.97 -32.73
C ILE A 29 19.00 -1.19 -31.72
N GLY A 30 20.20 -1.55 -32.18
CA GLY A 30 21.39 -1.70 -31.34
C GLY A 30 21.41 -2.95 -30.45
N ILE A 31 20.79 -4.06 -30.85
CA ILE A 31 20.77 -5.32 -30.09
C ILE A 31 21.14 -6.54 -30.96
N SER A 32 21.50 -7.65 -30.31
CA SER A 32 21.78 -8.90 -31.02
C SER A 32 20.53 -9.45 -31.75
N ARG A 33 20.74 -10.20 -32.83
CA ARG A 33 19.67 -10.94 -33.55
C ARG A 33 18.82 -11.79 -32.59
N GLN A 34 19.46 -12.46 -31.63
CA GLN A 34 18.77 -13.30 -30.66
C GLN A 34 17.89 -12.48 -29.73
N THR A 35 18.39 -11.34 -29.23
CA THR A 35 17.64 -10.41 -28.40
C THR A 35 16.44 -9.83 -29.16
N ALA A 36 16.62 -9.46 -30.43
CA ALA A 36 15.53 -9.00 -31.30
C ALA A 36 14.45 -10.07 -31.45
N SER A 37 14.83 -11.33 -31.75
CA SER A 37 13.89 -12.44 -31.85
C SER A 37 13.08 -12.65 -30.57
N ASN A 38 13.73 -12.58 -29.41
CA ASN A 38 13.06 -12.74 -28.12
C ASN A 38 12.09 -11.58 -27.82
N ARG A 39 12.49 -10.33 -28.09
CA ARG A 39 11.61 -9.16 -27.92
C ARG A 39 10.37 -9.25 -28.80
N LEU A 40 10.52 -9.72 -30.04
CA LEU A 40 9.38 -9.96 -30.93
C LEU A 40 8.45 -11.06 -30.42
N LYS A 41 8.99 -12.16 -29.88
CA LYS A 41 8.18 -13.24 -29.31
C LYS A 41 7.33 -12.76 -28.13
N ILE A 42 7.90 -11.98 -27.22
CA ILE A 42 7.20 -11.44 -26.05
C ILE A 42 6.01 -10.56 -26.46
N ARG A 43 6.14 -9.81 -27.56
CA ARG A 43 5.09 -8.92 -28.08
C ARG A 43 4.12 -9.60 -29.06
N GLY A 44 4.26 -10.90 -29.32
CA GLY A 44 3.44 -11.62 -30.30
C GLY A 44 3.76 -11.29 -31.76
N TRP A 45 4.88 -10.63 -32.05
CA TRP A 45 5.29 -10.20 -33.40
C TRP A 45 6.27 -11.17 -34.06
N LYS A 46 6.12 -12.48 -33.80
CA LYS A 46 7.03 -13.51 -34.29
C LYS A 46 7.07 -13.49 -35.83
N GLY A 47 8.25 -13.28 -36.41
CA GLY A 47 8.46 -13.29 -37.85
C GLY A 47 8.09 -11.99 -38.58
N ARG A 48 7.61 -10.96 -37.85
CA ARG A 48 7.34 -9.64 -38.42
C ARG A 48 8.67 -8.91 -38.67
N LEU A 49 8.76 -8.25 -39.83
CA LEU A 49 9.94 -7.49 -40.26
C LEU A 49 9.57 -6.06 -40.73
N SER A 50 8.37 -5.60 -40.44
CA SER A 50 7.89 -4.26 -40.79
C SER A 50 7.33 -3.58 -39.54
N PHE A 51 7.85 -2.40 -39.21
CA PHE A 51 7.52 -1.71 -37.97
C PHE A 51 7.37 -0.21 -38.19
N THR A 52 6.46 0.41 -37.43
CA THR A 52 6.40 1.87 -37.33
C THR A 52 7.54 2.39 -36.44
N SER A 53 7.81 3.70 -36.48
CA SER A 53 8.80 4.32 -35.59
C SER A 53 8.49 4.05 -34.12
N ASP A 54 7.23 4.18 -33.73
CA ASP A 54 6.76 3.96 -32.35
C ASP A 54 6.99 2.49 -31.92
N GLU A 55 6.71 1.53 -32.81
CA GLU A 55 6.98 0.11 -32.55
C GLU A 55 8.48 -0.18 -32.40
N LEU A 56 9.34 0.56 -33.11
CA LEU A 56 10.78 0.44 -32.99
C LEU A 56 11.32 1.04 -31.69
N GLU A 57 10.75 2.15 -31.21
CA GLU A 57 11.08 2.69 -29.89
C GLU A 57 10.72 1.71 -28.76
N LEU A 58 9.56 1.06 -28.88
CA LEU A 58 9.14 -0.01 -27.98
C LEU A 58 10.11 -1.21 -27.99
N LEU A 59 10.75 -1.48 -29.14
CA LEU A 59 11.76 -2.52 -29.26
C LEU A 59 13.15 -2.07 -28.81
N LYS A 60 13.48 -0.77 -28.83
CA LYS A 60 14.72 -0.21 -28.28
C LYS A 60 14.72 -0.23 -26.75
N GLY A 61 13.54 -0.11 -26.14
CA GLY A 61 13.34 -0.14 -24.70
C GLY A 61 14.20 -1.20 -24.02
N ASN A 62 15.05 -0.75 -23.08
CA ASN A 62 15.95 -1.62 -22.36
C ASN A 62 15.15 -2.73 -21.67
N THR A 63 15.44 -3.99 -22.01
CA THR A 63 15.11 -5.14 -21.15
C THR A 63 16.00 -5.07 -19.90
N LYS A 64 15.82 -4.03 -19.07
CA LYS A 64 16.32 -4.01 -17.70
C LYS A 64 15.34 -4.81 -16.86
N GLN A 65 15.42 -6.12 -16.92
CA GLN A 65 15.23 -7.00 -15.77
C GLN A 65 15.99 -8.30 -16.05
N ASN A 66 17.32 -8.18 -16.20
CA ASN A 66 18.18 -9.29 -15.83
C ASN A 66 18.40 -9.15 -14.32
N VAL A 67 17.38 -9.52 -13.54
CA VAL A 67 17.53 -9.60 -12.09
C VAL A 67 18.51 -10.73 -11.87
N ASN A 68 19.73 -10.39 -11.45
CA ASN A 68 20.76 -11.37 -11.16
C ASN A 68 20.18 -12.39 -10.17
N VAL A 69 20.52 -13.67 -10.31
CA VAL A 69 19.98 -14.74 -9.43
C VAL A 69 20.21 -14.40 -7.95
N ASN A 70 21.31 -13.68 -7.63
CA ASN A 70 21.57 -13.12 -6.31
C ASN A 70 20.54 -12.06 -5.87
N ASP A 71 20.16 -11.13 -6.74
CA ASP A 71 19.17 -10.09 -6.42
C ASP A 71 17.79 -10.72 -6.15
N ARG A 72 17.47 -11.81 -6.85
CA ARG A 72 16.24 -12.56 -6.63
C ARG A 72 16.24 -13.29 -5.29
N GLN A 73 17.38 -13.86 -4.88
CA GLN A 73 17.55 -14.48 -3.56
C GLN A 73 17.48 -13.44 -2.44
N LEU A 74 18.09 -12.27 -2.63
CA LEU A 74 18.00 -11.14 -1.69
C LEU A 74 16.56 -10.64 -1.55
N LEU A 75 15.81 -10.53 -2.65
CA LEU A 75 14.39 -10.17 -2.62
C LEU A 75 13.55 -11.19 -1.85
N ILE A 76 13.81 -12.48 -2.01
CA ILE A 76 13.12 -13.54 -1.27
C ILE A 76 13.43 -13.44 0.23
N ALA A 77 14.71 -13.24 0.59
CA ALA A 77 15.13 -13.09 1.98
C ALA A 77 14.50 -11.85 2.65
N LEU A 78 14.49 -10.72 1.93
CA LEU A 78 13.85 -9.48 2.40
C LEU A 78 12.35 -9.66 2.61
N ASN A 79 11.65 -10.30 1.66
CA ASN A 79 10.21 -10.54 1.81
C ASN A 79 9.90 -11.42 3.02
N LYS A 80 10.68 -12.48 3.23
CA LYS A 80 10.52 -13.36 4.40
C LYS A 80 10.76 -12.61 5.73
N GLN A 81 11.71 -11.68 5.74
CA GLN A 81 11.97 -10.83 6.90
C GLN A 81 10.82 -9.85 7.16
N ILE A 82 10.26 -9.25 6.10
CA ILE A 82 9.10 -8.35 6.19
C ILE A 82 7.88 -9.11 6.73
N GLU A 83 7.63 -10.34 6.27
CA GLU A 83 6.55 -11.19 6.77
C GLU A 83 6.69 -11.47 8.26
N ALA A 84 7.89 -11.86 8.72
CA ALA A 84 8.16 -12.09 10.14
C ALA A 84 7.96 -10.81 10.99
N GLN A 85 8.36 -9.65 10.48
CA GLN A 85 8.14 -8.37 11.16
C GLN A 85 6.64 -8.02 11.24
N ASN A 86 5.87 -8.29 10.18
CA ASN A 86 4.43 -8.05 10.16
C ASN A 86 3.68 -8.93 11.17
N GLU A 87 4.05 -10.20 11.30
CA GLU A 87 3.48 -11.08 12.33
C GLU A 87 3.77 -10.56 13.74
N THR A 88 5.00 -10.09 13.97
CA THR A 88 5.41 -9.52 15.26
C THR A 88 4.61 -8.25 15.59
N ILE A 89 4.46 -7.33 14.62
CA ILE A 89 3.65 -6.11 14.77
C ILE A 89 2.19 -6.46 15.08
N LYS A 90 1.64 -7.46 14.41
CA LYS A 90 0.26 -7.90 14.64
C LYS A 90 0.09 -8.41 16.08
N SER A 91 1.00 -9.25 16.55
CA SER A 91 0.98 -9.76 17.93
C SER A 91 1.09 -8.64 18.97
N LEU A 92 2.00 -7.68 18.76
CA LEU A 92 2.16 -6.52 19.64
C LEU A 92 0.91 -5.64 19.67
N ASN A 93 0.24 -5.44 18.53
CA ASN A 93 -1.02 -4.70 18.46
C ASN A 93 -2.14 -5.40 19.23
N GLU A 94 -2.26 -6.74 19.11
CA GLU A 94 -3.22 -7.51 19.89
C GLU A 94 -2.97 -7.38 21.40
N GLN A 95 -1.70 -7.43 21.83
CA GLN A 95 -1.32 -7.19 23.23
C GLN A 95 -1.66 -5.78 23.70
N LEU A 96 -1.41 -4.76 22.87
CA LEU A 96 -1.72 -3.37 23.19
C LEU A 96 -3.22 -3.18 23.39
N ILE A 97 -4.06 -3.70 22.48
CA ILE A 97 -5.52 -3.65 22.60
C ILE A 97 -5.98 -4.30 23.91
N ASN A 98 -5.42 -5.47 24.25
CA ASN A 98 -5.74 -6.15 25.50
C ASN A 98 -5.33 -5.32 26.73
N SER A 99 -4.16 -4.68 26.72
CA SER A 99 -3.73 -3.80 27.82
C SER A 99 -4.62 -2.57 27.98
N GLN A 100 -5.06 -1.96 26.88
CA GLN A 100 -5.97 -0.81 26.90
C GLN A 100 -7.33 -1.21 27.47
N LYS A 101 -7.84 -2.38 27.10
CA LYS A 101 -9.09 -2.91 27.66
C LYS A 101 -8.99 -3.15 29.16
N LEU A 102 -7.89 -3.74 29.63
CA LEU A 102 -7.63 -3.93 31.06
C LEU A 102 -7.57 -2.60 31.82
N GLN A 103 -6.90 -1.59 31.24
CA GLN A 103 -6.82 -0.26 31.83
C GLN A 103 -8.20 0.39 31.94
N LEU A 104 -9.04 0.27 30.92
CA LEU A 104 -10.41 0.78 30.95
C LEU A 104 -11.25 0.10 32.04
N MET A 105 -11.17 -1.23 32.16
CA MET A 105 -11.88 -1.95 33.23
C MET A 105 -11.40 -1.52 34.61
N SER A 106 -10.09 -1.31 34.80
CA SER A 106 -9.54 -0.82 36.06
C SER A 106 -10.04 0.60 36.40
N GLN A 107 -10.14 1.49 35.40
CA GLN A 107 -10.67 2.84 35.59
C GLN A 107 -12.14 2.81 35.98
N GLN A 108 -12.95 2.01 35.29
CA GLN A 108 -14.38 1.85 35.62
C GLN A 108 -14.58 1.32 37.05
N HIS A 109 -13.77 0.35 37.47
CA HIS A 109 -13.83 -0.18 38.83
C HIS A 109 -13.42 0.87 39.88
N ALA A 110 -12.41 1.69 39.59
CA ALA A 110 -12.03 2.79 40.45
C ALA A 110 -13.15 3.84 40.58
N GLU A 111 -13.80 4.19 39.47
CA GLU A 111 -14.95 5.09 39.46
C GLU A 111 -16.13 4.55 40.29
N GLN A 112 -16.44 3.25 40.15
CA GLN A 112 -17.47 2.58 40.96
C GLN A 112 -17.19 2.70 42.45
N LEU A 113 -15.97 2.36 42.88
CA LEU A 113 -15.55 2.50 44.27
C LEU A 113 -15.64 3.96 44.77
N THR A 114 -15.26 4.94 43.94
CA THR A 114 -15.38 6.35 44.34
C THR A 114 -16.83 6.79 44.50
N ASN A 115 -17.73 6.31 43.65
CA ASN A 115 -19.16 6.59 43.75
C ASN A 115 -19.77 5.95 45.01
N GLU A 116 -19.44 4.68 45.28
CA GLU A 116 -19.85 3.99 46.52
C GLU A 116 -19.38 4.73 47.78
N LEU A 117 -18.11 5.16 47.81
CA LEU A 117 -17.59 5.97 48.91
C LEU A 117 -18.31 7.32 49.05
N HIS A 118 -18.68 7.96 47.93
CA HIS A 118 -19.46 9.19 47.96
C HIS A 118 -20.85 8.94 48.56
N ASP A 119 -21.52 7.86 48.18
CA ASP A 119 -22.87 7.56 48.69
C ASP A 119 -22.84 7.18 50.17
N LEU A 120 -21.81 6.46 50.63
CA LEU A 120 -21.59 6.21 52.06
C LEU A 120 -21.40 7.50 52.86
N LYS A 121 -20.63 8.47 52.35
CA LYS A 121 -20.47 9.80 52.99
C LYS A 121 -21.78 10.58 53.09
N LYS A 122 -22.74 10.39 52.17
CA LYS A 122 -24.07 11.01 52.26
C LYS A 122 -24.92 10.38 53.37
N ILE A 123 -24.76 9.07 53.60
CA ILE A 123 -25.49 8.32 54.64
C ILE A 123 -24.93 8.64 56.03
N GLU A 124 -23.62 8.82 56.16
CA GLU A 124 -22.94 9.13 57.43
C GLU A 124 -22.99 10.60 57.84
N ALA A 125 -23.60 11.50 57.06
CA ALA A 125 -23.85 12.86 57.53
C ALA A 125 -24.73 12.77 58.79
N PRO A 126 -24.18 13.06 59.99
CA PRO A 126 -24.93 12.85 61.21
C PRO A 126 -26.14 13.76 61.14
N LYS A 127 -27.33 13.23 61.42
CA LYS A 127 -28.51 14.05 61.70
C LYS A 127 -28.14 14.89 62.93
N GLN A 128 -27.51 16.05 62.73
CA GLN A 128 -26.89 16.85 63.78
C GLN A 128 -27.91 17.27 64.85
N GLY A 129 -29.21 17.19 64.54
CA GLY A 129 -30.30 17.40 65.50
C GLY A 129 -30.88 16.16 66.19
N PHE A 130 -30.60 14.93 65.75
CA PHE A 130 -31.24 13.74 66.31
C PHE A 130 -30.68 13.37 67.69
N TRP A 131 -29.36 13.25 67.81
CA TRP A 131 -28.69 12.95 69.09
C TRP A 131 -28.82 14.12 70.08
N ALA A 132 -28.76 15.37 69.58
CA ALA A 132 -29.00 16.56 70.39
C ALA A 132 -30.43 16.63 70.96
N ARG A 133 -31.44 16.07 70.27
CA ARG A 133 -32.82 15.98 70.79
C ARG A 133 -33.04 14.81 71.73
N MET A 134 -32.38 13.67 71.49
CA MET A 134 -32.52 12.47 72.33
C MET A 134 -31.78 12.55 73.66
N PHE A 135 -30.64 13.25 73.71
CA PHE A 135 -29.77 13.29 74.90
C PHE A 135 -29.45 14.71 75.40
N GLY A 136 -29.92 15.76 74.72
CA GLY A 136 -29.53 17.14 74.99
C GLY A 136 -30.34 17.90 76.04
N LYS A 137 -31.21 17.25 76.84
CA LYS A 137 -31.84 17.90 77.99
C LYS A 137 -31.90 16.97 79.20
N GLN A 138 -30.83 17.00 80.00
CA GLN A 138 -30.90 16.82 81.45
C GLN A 138 -30.45 18.14 82.09
N LYS A 139 -31.42 19.01 82.39
CA LYS A 139 -31.34 20.07 83.38
C LYS A 139 -32.72 20.22 84.00
#